data_AF-A0A8J2LIT8-F1
#
_entry.id   AF-A0A8J2LIT8-F1
#
_cell.length_a   1.000
_cell.length_b   1.000
_cell.length_c   1.000
_cell.angle_alpha   90.00
_cell.angle_beta   90.00
_cell.angle_gamma   90.00
#
_symmetry.space_group_name_H-M   'P 1'
#
loop_
_entity.id
_entity.type
_entity.pdbx_description
1 polymer ?
#
loop_
_entity_poly.entity_id
_entity_poly.type
_entity_poly.pdbx_seq_one_letter_code
_entity_poly.pdbx_strand_id
1 'polypeptide(L)'
;MGSIAQSGTFPIGRDASGKEIFVPVKDLIPLVDPLQVELDGWDISSMNLGDGLERAAVFEYELQQKLKPLMKEYIPRKAAFSQDFIAANQADRADNIMGGAKSEQLQQIRNDIRDFKTSKKLDTII
;
A
#
# COMPACT_ATOMS: atom_id res chain seq x y z
N MET A 1 -16.20 0.03 -0.81
CA MET A 1 -16.68 1.42 -0.86
C MET A 1 -15.88 2.27 0.12
N GLY A 2 -15.76 3.59 -0.09
CA GLY A 2 -15.09 4.49 0.87
C GLY A 2 -13.98 5.36 0.28
N SER A 3 -13.60 5.16 -0.99
CA SER A 3 -12.67 6.05 -1.68
C SER A 3 -13.43 7.20 -2.35
N ILE A 4 -13.12 8.44 -1.96
CA ILE A 4 -13.70 9.65 -2.56
C ILE A 4 -13.33 9.73 -4.05
N ALA A 5 -12.08 9.41 -4.40
CA ALA A 5 -11.64 9.41 -5.80
C ALA A 5 -12.42 8.42 -6.68
N GLN A 6 -12.74 7.24 -6.14
CA GLN A 6 -13.35 6.14 -6.91
C GLN A 6 -14.88 6.11 -6.86
N SER A 7 -15.49 6.62 -5.78
CA SER A 7 -16.94 6.52 -5.54
C SER A 7 -17.61 7.85 -5.18
N GLY A 8 -16.84 8.92 -4.99
CA GLY A 8 -17.37 10.26 -4.76
C GLY A 8 -17.91 10.88 -6.04
N THR A 9 -18.86 11.80 -5.87
CA THR A 9 -19.38 12.64 -6.94
C THR A 9 -19.19 14.11 -6.60
N PHE A 10 -19.14 14.95 -7.63
CA PHE A 10 -18.97 16.39 -7.49
C PHE A 10 -20.08 17.12 -8.28
N PRO A 11 -20.72 18.16 -7.69
CA PRO A 11 -21.70 18.96 -8.40
C PRO A 11 -21.02 19.85 -9.44
N ILE A 12 -21.49 19.81 -10.69
CA ILE A 12 -20.94 20.62 -11.79
C ILE A 12 -21.88 21.73 -12.27
N GLY A 13 -23.09 21.79 -11.74
CA GLY A 13 -24.09 22.78 -12.11
C GLY A 13 -25.50 22.21 -12.13
N ARG A 14 -26.40 22.88 -12.86
CA ARG A 14 -27.80 22.47 -13.02
C ARG A 14 -28.15 22.32 -14.49
N ASP A 15 -29.04 21.39 -14.81
CA ASP A 15 -29.59 21.25 -16.15
C ASP A 15 -30.65 22.32 -16.47
N ALA A 16 -31.21 22.28 -17.68
CA ALA A 16 -32.26 23.20 -18.12
C ALA A 16 -33.56 23.11 -17.30
N SER A 17 -33.78 22.01 -16.56
CA SER A 17 -34.91 21.85 -15.63
C SER A 17 -34.61 22.39 -14.23
N GLY A 18 -33.38 22.86 -13.97
CA GLY A 18 -32.92 23.33 -12.67
C GLY A 18 -32.45 22.22 -11.73
N LYS A 19 -32.38 20.97 -12.19
CA LYS A 19 -31.89 19.84 -11.40
C LYS A 19 -30.37 19.84 -11.35
N GLU A 20 -29.80 19.60 -10.17
CA GLU A 20 -28.36 19.55 -9.98
C GLU A 20 -27.75 18.30 -10.63
N ILE A 21 -26.65 18.50 -11.35
CA ILE A 21 -25.90 17.46 -12.06
C ILE A 21 -24.66 17.13 -11.24
N PHE A 22 -24.52 15.85 -10.91
CA PHE A 22 -23.36 15.29 -10.25
C PHE A 22 -22.62 14.38 -11.21
N VAL A 23 -21.30 14.47 -11.21
CA VAL A 23 -20.42 13.58 -11.98
C VAL A 23 -19.44 12.86 -11.05
N PRO A 24 -19.05 11.62 -11.35
CA PRO A 24 -18.03 10.93 -10.57
C PRO A 24 -16.70 11.69 -10.58
N VAL A 25 -16.00 11.72 -9.44
CA VAL A 25 -14.74 12.46 -9.29
C VAL A 25 -13.67 11.99 -10.29
N LYS A 26 -13.58 10.67 -10.51
CA LYS A 26 -12.67 10.07 -11.50
C LYS A 26 -12.93 10.46 -12.96
N ASP A 27 -14.11 10.98 -13.26
CA ASP A 27 -14.49 11.40 -14.61
C ASP A 27 -14.21 12.90 -14.85
N LEU A 28 -13.87 13.65 -13.79
CA LEU A 28 -13.52 15.08 -13.90
C LEU A 28 -12.10 15.31 -14.41
N ILE A 29 -11.16 14.50 -13.94
CA ILE A 29 -9.73 14.59 -14.27
C ILE A 29 -9.17 13.17 -14.43
N PRO A 30 -8.16 12.97 -15.29
CA PRO A 30 -7.52 11.67 -15.42
C PRO A 30 -6.82 11.29 -14.10
N LEU A 31 -7.39 10.33 -13.40
CA LEU A 31 -6.80 9.73 -12.20
C LEU A 31 -6.24 8.34 -12.54
N VAL A 32 -5.20 7.94 -11.81
CA VAL A 32 -4.66 6.58 -11.90
C VAL A 32 -5.72 5.57 -11.47
N ASP A 33 -5.93 4.54 -12.28
CA ASP A 33 -6.75 3.39 -11.92
C ASP A 33 -6.04 2.59 -10.82
N PRO A 34 -6.66 2.36 -9.64
CA PRO A 34 -6.08 1.54 -8.58
C PRO A 34 -5.69 0.13 -9.02
N LEU A 35 -6.33 -0.42 -10.07
CA LEU A 35 -6.00 -1.73 -10.62
C LEU A 35 -4.67 -1.75 -11.40
N GLN A 36 -4.09 -0.59 -11.68
CA GLN A 36 -2.79 -0.44 -12.35
C GLN A 36 -1.66 -0.11 -11.37
N VAL A 37 -1.94 -0.14 -10.06
CA VAL A 37 -0.94 0.15 -9.03
C VAL A 37 -0.18 -1.13 -8.66
N GLU A 38 1.13 -1.12 -8.86
CA GLU A 38 2.04 -2.13 -8.31
C GLU A 38 2.38 -1.82 -6.86
N LEU A 39 2.38 -2.83 -5.99
CA LEU A 39 2.64 -2.69 -4.56
C LEU A 39 3.92 -3.43 -4.15
N ASP A 40 4.74 -2.75 -3.36
CA ASP A 40 5.91 -3.26 -2.66
C ASP A 40 6.11 -2.40 -1.39
N GLY A 41 6.93 -2.85 -0.45
CA GLY A 41 7.19 -2.10 0.76
C GLY A 41 8.04 -2.84 1.78
N TRP A 42 8.19 -2.21 2.94
CA TRP A 42 9.02 -2.68 4.04
C TRP A 42 8.16 -2.89 5.29
N ASP A 43 8.45 -3.95 6.04
CA ASP A 43 7.87 -4.19 7.37
C ASP A 43 8.97 -4.78 8.26
N ILE A 44 8.90 -4.46 9.55
CA ILE A 44 9.82 -5.02 10.57
C ILE A 44 9.54 -6.50 10.80
N SER A 45 8.38 -7.00 10.36
CA SER A 45 7.99 -8.41 10.37
C SER A 45 8.22 -9.05 9.00
N SER A 46 8.78 -10.26 8.98
CA SER A 46 9.01 -11.06 7.78
C SER A 46 7.75 -11.77 7.25
N MET A 47 6.61 -11.58 7.93
CA MET A 47 5.35 -12.24 7.60
C MET A 47 4.85 -11.85 6.21
N ASN A 48 4.59 -12.84 5.35
CA ASN A 48 3.97 -12.63 4.05
C ASN A 48 2.55 -12.04 4.19
N LEU A 49 2.07 -11.34 3.16
CA LEU A 49 0.76 -10.70 3.23
C LEU A 49 -0.39 -11.71 3.38
N GLY A 50 -0.26 -12.93 2.87
CA GLY A 50 -1.27 -13.98 3.01
C GLY A 50 -1.54 -14.36 4.47
N ASP A 51 -0.51 -14.59 5.27
CA ASP A 51 -0.63 -14.81 6.71
C ASP A 51 -0.94 -13.50 7.46
N GLY A 52 -0.48 -12.37 6.91
CA GLY A 52 -0.84 -11.03 7.36
C GLY A 52 -2.35 -10.74 7.32
N LEU A 53 -3.06 -11.21 6.28
CA LEU A 53 -4.51 -11.09 6.14
C LEU A 53 -5.24 -11.78 7.31
N GLU A 54 -4.80 -12.98 7.65
CA GLU A 54 -5.38 -13.75 8.77
C GLU A 54 -5.10 -13.06 10.11
N ARG A 55 -3.87 -12.60 10.32
CA ARG A 55 -3.48 -11.84 11.52
C ARG A 55 -4.29 -10.55 11.67
N ALA A 56 -4.57 -9.85 10.58
CA ALA A 56 -5.28 -8.58 10.60
C ALA A 56 -6.77 -8.73 10.91
N ALA A 57 -7.37 -9.88 10.59
CA ALA A 57 -8.78 -10.19 10.85
C ALA A 57 -9.77 -9.12 10.32
N VAL A 58 -9.44 -8.48 9.18
CA VAL A 58 -10.26 -7.42 8.57
C VAL A 58 -11.25 -7.97 7.54
N PHE A 59 -10.80 -8.87 6.66
CA PHE A 59 -11.66 -9.45 5.62
C PHE A 59 -12.45 -10.63 6.15
N GLU A 60 -13.58 -10.94 5.50
CA GLU A 60 -14.33 -12.17 5.76
C GLU A 60 -13.48 -13.40 5.43
N TYR A 61 -13.69 -14.49 6.18
CA TYR A 61 -12.88 -15.70 6.09
C TYR A 61 -12.81 -16.27 4.66
N GLU A 62 -13.93 -16.35 3.95
CA GLU A 62 -13.96 -16.88 2.58
C GLU A 62 -13.11 -16.05 1.61
N LEU A 63 -13.11 -14.72 1.77
CA LEU A 63 -12.29 -13.84 0.95
C LEU A 63 -10.80 -14.01 1.29
N GLN A 64 -10.46 -14.15 2.57
CA GLN A 64 -9.09 -14.46 2.98
C GLN A 64 -8.60 -15.75 2.31
N GLN A 65 -9.39 -16.83 2.33
CA GLN A 65 -8.99 -18.11 1.71
C GLN A 65 -8.77 -17.99 0.19
N LYS A 66 -9.56 -17.16 -0.50
CA LYS A 66 -9.38 -16.89 -1.94
C LYS A 66 -8.12 -16.06 -2.23
N LEU A 67 -7.81 -15.08 -1.39
CA LEU A 67 -6.67 -14.18 -1.60
C LEU A 67 -5.34 -14.76 -1.10
N LYS A 68 -5.38 -15.63 -0.08
CA LYS A 68 -4.17 -16.13 0.60
C LYS A 68 -3.13 -16.72 -0.35
N PRO A 69 -3.46 -17.56 -1.36
CA PRO A 69 -2.47 -18.09 -2.29
C PRO A 69 -1.73 -16.99 -3.06
N LEU A 70 -2.45 -15.96 -3.51
CA LEU A 70 -1.88 -14.82 -4.24
C LEU A 70 -1.03 -13.93 -3.34
N MET A 71 -1.49 -13.70 -2.11
CA MET A 71 -0.87 -12.77 -1.16
C MET A 71 0.36 -13.37 -0.46
N LYS A 72 0.51 -14.69 -0.47
CA LYS A 72 1.72 -15.37 0.05
C LYS A 72 2.99 -15.05 -0.74
N GLU A 73 2.85 -14.67 -2.01
CA GLU A 73 3.98 -14.29 -2.87
C GLU A 73 4.58 -12.93 -2.47
N TYR A 74 3.84 -12.13 -1.68
CA TYR A 74 4.27 -10.81 -1.23
C TYR A 74 4.86 -10.90 0.17
N ILE A 75 6.19 -10.82 0.26
CA ILE A 75 6.95 -10.77 1.51
C ILE A 75 7.57 -9.37 1.63
N PRO A 76 7.34 -8.64 2.74
CA PRO A 76 7.90 -7.31 2.92
C PRO A 76 9.44 -7.32 2.92
N ARG A 77 10.04 -6.26 2.38
CA ARG A 77 11.48 -6.01 2.49
C ARG A 77 11.86 -5.68 3.93
N LYS A 78 13.14 -5.90 4.27
CA LYS A 78 13.71 -5.55 5.57
C LYS A 78 13.52 -4.06 5.85
N ALA A 79 12.89 -3.68 6.96
CA ALA A 79 12.68 -2.28 7.31
C ALA A 79 13.83 -1.69 8.14
N ALA A 80 14.03 -0.38 8.07
CA ALA A 80 14.83 0.32 9.06
C ALA A 80 14.04 0.38 10.39
N PHE A 81 14.65 -0.04 11.49
CA PHE A 81 14.02 -0.08 12.81
C PHE A 81 14.94 0.53 13.87
N SER A 82 14.37 1.37 14.72
CA SER A 82 15.04 1.96 15.87
C SER A 82 14.09 1.93 17.06
N GLN A 83 14.44 1.14 18.07
CA GLN A 83 13.61 0.87 19.24
C GLN A 83 13.29 2.14 20.04
N ASP A 84 14.15 3.15 19.99
CA ASP A 84 13.96 4.45 20.66
C ASP A 84 12.72 5.22 20.19
N PHE A 85 12.20 4.90 18.99
CA PHE A 85 11.06 5.60 18.37
C PHE A 85 9.74 4.82 18.47
N ILE A 86 9.75 3.62 19.05
CA ILE A 86 8.59 2.72 19.04
C ILE A 86 8.37 2.14 20.43
N ALA A 87 7.11 1.83 20.77
CA ALA A 87 6.78 1.17 22.03
C ALA A 87 7.59 -0.13 22.21
N ALA A 88 8.12 -0.33 23.42
CA ALA A 88 9.01 -1.45 23.73
C ALA A 88 8.39 -2.85 23.47
N ASN A 89 7.05 -2.94 23.44
CA ASN A 89 6.32 -4.18 23.15
C ASN A 89 6.35 -4.61 21.68
N GLN A 90 6.97 -3.83 20.77
CA GLN A 90 7.13 -4.21 19.37
C GLN A 90 8.41 -5.01 19.08
N ALA A 91 9.27 -5.22 20.10
CA ALA A 91 10.55 -5.90 19.91
C ALA A 91 10.39 -7.33 19.36
N ASP A 92 9.40 -8.08 19.86
CA ASP A 92 9.16 -9.47 19.46
C ASP A 92 8.66 -9.62 18.02
N ARG A 93 8.13 -8.52 17.43
CA ARG A 93 7.65 -8.50 16.05
C ARG A 93 8.76 -8.25 15.03
N ALA A 94 9.91 -7.74 15.50
CA ALA A 94 10.92 -7.16 14.63
C ALA A 94 12.01 -8.19 14.22
N ASP A 95 11.66 -9.10 13.32
CA ASP A 95 12.54 -10.15 12.78
C ASP A 95 13.11 -9.83 11.38
N ASN A 96 12.67 -8.72 10.76
CA ASN A 96 12.97 -8.32 9.40
C ASN A 96 13.57 -6.90 9.33
N ILE A 97 14.70 -6.69 10.00
CA ILE A 97 15.33 -5.36 10.16
C ILE A 97 16.57 -5.22 9.26
N MET A 98 16.78 -4.03 8.71
CA MET A 98 18.04 -3.63 8.06
C MET A 98 19.17 -3.48 9.08
N GLY A 99 20.30 -4.13 8.86
CA GLY A 99 21.50 -3.95 9.67
C GLY A 99 22.27 -2.67 9.32
N GLY A 100 23.41 -2.48 9.97
CA GLY A 100 24.37 -1.44 9.63
C GLY A 100 24.08 -0.05 10.23
N ALA A 101 24.92 0.91 9.87
CA ALA A 101 24.75 2.30 10.28
C ALA A 101 23.57 2.97 9.54
N LYS A 102 23.01 4.04 10.11
CA LYS A 102 21.87 4.77 9.49
C LYS A 102 22.13 5.22 8.05
N SER A 103 23.38 5.57 7.72
CA SER A 103 23.79 5.92 6.36
C SER A 103 23.70 4.73 5.39
N GLU A 104 24.01 3.52 5.85
CA GLU A 104 23.93 2.30 5.06
C GLU A 104 22.46 1.90 4.84
N GLN A 105 21.64 1.98 5.90
CA GLN A 105 20.19 1.76 5.82
C GLN A 105 19.53 2.74 4.83
N LEU A 106 19.89 4.02 4.89
CA LEU A 106 19.40 5.03 3.93
C LEU A 106 19.78 4.65 2.49
N GLN A 107 21.03 4.21 2.27
CA GLN A 107 21.47 3.79 0.95
C GLN A 107 20.72 2.55 0.48
N GLN A 108 20.45 1.60 1.38
CA GLN A 108 19.66 0.40 1.09
C GLN A 108 18.24 0.76 0.65
N ILE A 109 17.52 1.63 1.38
CA ILE A 109 16.18 2.10 1.00
C ILE A 109 16.19 2.75 -0.39
N ARG A 110 17.19 3.61 -0.66
CA ARG A 110 17.32 4.25 -1.98
C ARG A 110 17.59 3.24 -3.10
N ASN A 111 18.31 2.16 -2.82
CA ASN A 111 18.54 1.09 -3.79
C ASN A 111 17.28 0.27 -4.00
N ASP A 112 16.59 -0.15 -2.93
CA ASP A 112 15.32 -0.86 -3.00
C ASP A 112 14.28 -0.12 -3.87
N ILE A 113 14.14 1.20 -3.70
CA ILE A 113 13.24 2.03 -4.51
C ILE A 113 13.64 2.02 -6.00
N ARG A 114 14.93 2.14 -6.32
CA ARG A 114 15.41 2.11 -7.71
C ARG A 114 15.25 0.73 -8.35
N ASP A 115 15.50 -0.31 -7.58
CA ASP A 115 15.36 -1.69 -8.01
C ASP A 115 13.90 -2.03 -8.27
N PHE A 116 12.98 -1.61 -7.40
CA PHE A 116 11.54 -1.72 -7.62
C PHE A 116 11.10 -0.97 -8.88
N LYS A 117 11.52 0.30 -9.03
CA LYS A 117 11.24 1.11 -10.23
C LYS A 117 11.65 0.38 -11.51
N THR A 118 12.87 -0.13 -11.53
CA THR A 118 13.47 -0.72 -12.73
C THR A 118 12.89 -2.10 -13.04
N SER A 119 12.75 -2.96 -12.02
CA SER A 119 12.23 -4.32 -12.18
C SER A 119 10.78 -4.36 -12.65
N LYS A 120 9.94 -3.44 -12.15
CA LYS A 120 8.53 -3.30 -12.53
C LYS A 120 8.29 -2.31 -13.68
N LYS A 121 9.35 -1.67 -14.20
CA LYS A 121 9.31 -0.68 -15.29
C LYS A 121 8.32 0.45 -15.00
N LEU A 122 8.41 1.02 -13.80
CA LEU A 122 7.52 2.07 -13.33
C LEU A 122 8.04 3.45 -13.72
N ASP A 123 7.15 4.31 -14.20
CA ASP A 123 7.49 5.72 -14.48
C ASP A 123 7.51 6.55 -13.18
N THR A 124 6.54 6.30 -12.31
CA THR A 124 6.31 7.04 -11.06
C THR A 124 6.32 6.11 -9.86
N ILE A 125 6.93 6.56 -8.76
CA ILE A 125 6.89 5.93 -7.43
C ILE A 125 6.41 6.99 -6.44
N ILE A 126 5.61 6.57 -5.47
CA ILE A 126 5.10 7.39 -4.37
C ILE A 126 5.63 6.82 -3.06
#